data_AF-T0I404-F1
#
_entry.id   AF-T0I404-F1
#
_cell.length_a   1.000
_cell.length_b   1.000
_cell.length_c   1.000
_cell.angle_alpha   90.00
_cell.angle_beta   90.00
_cell.angle_gamma   90.00
#
_symmetry.space_group_name_H-M   'P 1'
#
loop_
_entity.id
_entity.type
_entity.pdbx_description
1 polymer ?
#
loop_
_entity_poly.entity_id
_entity_poly.type
_entity_poly.pdbx_seq_one_letter_code
_entity_poly.pdbx_strand_id
1 'polypeptide(L)'
;MRIFIVFSSYSKPNFRLFYGCETSVIYTLKNGGYLIRQYEVNEADQKDAALLKPIYESGEYKSLIFPAISLKPEDIKLITLSDGRSGKKPVILTDSTDLKEFTEILKDEISKMSYQEMASKKQEHINISVVNNEDKTTNIMLQSSFTSLKKWLEEKGYYDQFALLLENIESVELENYEERMIANNARNSDEAVIPKKVEIKDPEVIEELLNIDPSPGYNSSNVVIVRFNIRNGTSNSSWENHVNMDTDVSEELKGYLRELENN
;
A
#
# COMPACT_ATOMS: atom_id res chain seq x y z
N MET A 1 -20.62 -30.98 2.53
CA MET A 1 -19.29 -30.74 1.94
C MET A 1 -18.90 -29.34 2.36
N ARG A 2 -17.82 -29.17 3.12
CA ARG A 2 -17.31 -27.82 3.47
C ARG A 2 -16.18 -27.50 2.48
N ILE A 3 -16.23 -26.30 1.92
CA ILE A 3 -15.22 -25.78 0.99
C ILE A 3 -14.46 -24.70 1.75
N PHE A 4 -13.14 -24.80 1.77
CA PHE A 4 -12.25 -23.75 2.25
C PHE A 4 -11.44 -23.28 1.04
N ILE A 5 -11.31 -21.97 0.87
CA ILE A 5 -10.52 -21.39 -0.22
C ILE A 5 -9.31 -20.74 0.43
N VAL A 6 -8.13 -21.12 -0.03
CA VAL A 6 -6.84 -20.65 0.47
C VAL A 6 -6.12 -20.00 -0.70
N PHE A 7 -5.79 -18.72 -0.55
CA PHE A 7 -5.00 -17.98 -1.52
C PHE A 7 -3.53 -18.04 -1.07
N SER A 8 -2.62 -18.37 -1.99
CA SER A 8 -1.19 -18.45 -1.73
C SER A 8 -0.46 -17.56 -2.72
N SER A 9 0.01 -16.40 -2.29
CA SER A 9 0.90 -15.57 -3.09
C SER A 9 2.34 -16.11 -3.02
N TYR A 10 2.67 -17.07 -3.88
CA TYR A 10 4.06 -17.46 -4.11
C TYR A 10 4.53 -16.90 -5.45
N SER A 11 5.29 -15.80 -5.45
CA SER A 11 6.03 -15.36 -6.62
C SER A 11 7.22 -16.29 -6.83
N LYS A 12 7.15 -17.22 -7.80
CA LYS A 12 8.31 -18.03 -8.19
C LYS A 12 9.32 -17.15 -8.96
N PRO A 13 10.64 -17.26 -8.73
CA PRO A 13 11.60 -16.25 -9.19
C PRO A 13 11.96 -16.27 -10.68
N ASN A 14 11.46 -17.21 -11.50
CA ASN A 14 11.98 -17.38 -12.85
C ASN A 14 10.94 -17.99 -13.79
N PHE A 15 9.93 -17.24 -14.24
CA PHE A 15 9.29 -17.47 -15.54
C PHE A 15 8.59 -16.18 -16.01
N ARG A 16 8.76 -15.87 -17.29
CA ARG A 16 8.27 -14.68 -17.98
C ARG A 16 6.76 -14.45 -17.75
N LEU A 17 6.41 -13.24 -17.31
CA LEU A 17 5.19 -12.48 -17.63
C LEU A 17 3.88 -13.29 -17.76
N PHE A 18 3.49 -14.00 -16.71
CA PHE A 18 2.09 -14.28 -16.39
C PHE A 18 1.95 -14.13 -14.87
N TYR A 19 1.39 -13.01 -14.43
CA TYR A 19 1.12 -12.75 -13.02
C TYR A 19 -0.19 -13.45 -12.62
N GLY A 20 -0.18 -14.78 -12.55
CA GLY A 20 -1.24 -15.58 -11.94
C GLY A 20 -0.95 -15.78 -10.45
N CYS A 21 -1.93 -15.53 -9.58
CA CYS A 21 -1.87 -15.97 -8.19
C CYS A 21 -2.31 -17.44 -8.15
N GLU A 22 -1.51 -18.34 -7.58
CA GLU A 22 -1.92 -19.75 -7.40
C GLU A 22 -3.02 -19.81 -6.32
N THR A 23 -4.28 -19.92 -6.73
CA THR A 23 -5.42 -20.05 -5.82
C THR A 23 -5.72 -21.52 -5.55
N SER A 24 -5.78 -21.89 -4.27
CA SER A 24 -6.07 -23.26 -3.85
C SER A 24 -7.49 -23.39 -3.29
N VAL A 25 -8.29 -24.29 -3.88
CA VAL A 25 -9.59 -24.69 -3.33
C VAL A 25 -9.44 -26.03 -2.63
N ILE A 26 -9.77 -26.07 -1.34
CA ILE A 26 -9.68 -27.24 -0.48
C ILE A 26 -11.08 -27.78 -0.20
N TYR A 27 -11.36 -29.00 -0.67
CA TYR A 27 -12.60 -29.71 -0.42
C TYR A 27 -12.44 -30.68 0.75
N THR A 28 -13.31 -30.59 1.75
CA THR A 28 -13.41 -31.64 2.80
C THR A 28 -14.38 -32.73 2.33
N LEU A 29 -13.85 -33.93 2.09
CA LEU A 29 -14.60 -35.11 1.66
C LEU A 29 -15.39 -35.71 2.83
N LYS A 30 -16.44 -36.48 2.51
CA LYS A 30 -17.32 -37.10 3.53
C LYS A 30 -16.58 -38.05 4.48
N ASN A 31 -15.47 -38.63 4.04
CA ASN A 31 -14.62 -39.53 4.84
C ASN A 31 -13.58 -38.77 5.69
N GLY A 32 -13.61 -37.44 5.73
CA GLY A 32 -12.64 -36.61 6.44
C GLY A 32 -11.34 -36.35 5.67
N GLY A 33 -11.16 -36.93 4.48
CA GLY A 33 -10.04 -36.61 3.60
C GLY A 33 -10.17 -35.24 2.94
N TYR A 34 -9.07 -34.77 2.35
CA TYR A 34 -9.03 -33.48 1.64
C TYR A 34 -8.67 -33.68 0.17
N LEU A 35 -9.29 -32.89 -0.71
CA LEU A 35 -8.87 -32.70 -2.09
C LEU A 35 -8.47 -31.24 -2.29
N ILE A 36 -7.26 -30.99 -2.78
CA ILE A 36 -6.76 -29.64 -3.06
C ILE A 36 -6.70 -29.48 -4.57
N ARG A 37 -7.29 -28.41 -5.11
CA ARG A 37 -7.16 -28.00 -6.51
C ARG A 37 -6.50 -26.64 -6.58
N GLN A 38 -5.47 -26.51 -7.41
CA GLN A 38 -4.79 -25.25 -7.69
C GLN A 38 -5.24 -24.71 -9.03
N TYR A 39 -5.51 -23.41 -9.08
CA TYR A 39 -5.90 -22.69 -10.27
C TYR A 39 -4.95 -21.52 -10.45
N GLU A 40 -4.47 -21.33 -11.67
CA GLU A 40 -3.88 -20.07 -12.09
C GLU A 40 -5.04 -19.13 -12.39
N VAL A 41 -5.22 -18.11 -11.56
CA VAL A 41 -6.24 -17.08 -11.75
C VAL A 41 -5.56 -15.75 -12.00
N ASN A 42 -6.09 -15.01 -12.98
CA ASN A 42 -5.69 -13.65 -13.25
C ASN A 42 -6.77 -12.71 -12.71
N GLU A 43 -6.53 -12.13 -11.53
CA GLU A 43 -7.50 -11.21 -10.89
C GLU A 43 -7.80 -9.96 -11.73
N ALA A 44 -6.94 -9.63 -12.70
CA ALA A 44 -7.13 -8.54 -13.65
C ALA A 44 -7.95 -8.95 -14.90
N ASP A 45 -8.14 -10.25 -15.14
CA ASP A 45 -9.00 -10.73 -16.22
C ASP A 45 -10.48 -10.64 -15.82
N GLN A 46 -11.32 -10.10 -16.70
CA GLN A 46 -12.73 -9.86 -16.41
C GLN A 46 -13.53 -11.16 -16.17
N LYS A 47 -13.16 -12.27 -16.81
CA LYS A 47 -13.86 -13.56 -16.65
C LYS A 47 -13.52 -14.17 -15.30
N ASP A 48 -12.25 -14.15 -14.93
CA ASP A 48 -11.80 -14.64 -13.62
C ASP A 48 -12.37 -13.76 -12.50
N ALA A 49 -12.35 -12.43 -12.65
CA ALA A 49 -12.94 -11.50 -11.70
C ALA A 49 -14.43 -11.78 -11.46
N ALA A 50 -15.21 -12.11 -12.50
CA ALA A 50 -16.61 -12.45 -12.37
C ALA A 50 -16.85 -13.73 -11.55
N LEU A 51 -15.94 -14.70 -11.61
CA LEU A 51 -15.99 -15.94 -10.85
C LEU A 51 -15.52 -15.75 -9.40
N LEU A 52 -14.54 -14.88 -9.16
CA LEU A 52 -13.95 -14.62 -7.85
C LEU A 52 -14.79 -13.67 -7.01
N LYS A 53 -15.49 -12.72 -7.63
CA LYS A 53 -16.27 -11.69 -6.94
C LYS A 53 -17.21 -12.24 -5.86
N PRO A 54 -18.06 -13.26 -6.11
CA PRO A 54 -18.95 -13.81 -5.07
C PRO A 54 -18.21 -14.43 -3.89
N ILE A 55 -16.98 -14.91 -4.10
CA ILE A 55 -16.13 -15.47 -3.04
C ILE A 55 -15.55 -14.32 -2.22
N TYR A 56 -14.92 -13.34 -2.88
CA TYR A 56 -14.27 -12.23 -2.19
C TYR A 56 -15.28 -11.41 -1.39
N GLU A 57 -16.44 -11.14 -1.96
CA GLU A 57 -17.48 -10.32 -1.32
C GLU A 57 -18.27 -11.08 -0.25
N SER A 58 -18.04 -12.39 -0.09
CA SER A 58 -18.65 -13.19 0.99
C SER A 58 -18.14 -12.78 2.37
N GLY A 59 -19.02 -12.86 3.37
CA GLY A 59 -18.66 -12.55 4.76
C GLY A 59 -17.61 -13.51 5.31
N GLU A 60 -17.65 -14.79 4.90
CA GLU A 60 -16.70 -15.83 5.30
C GLU A 60 -15.29 -15.51 4.80
N TYR A 61 -15.15 -15.11 3.54
CA TYR A 61 -13.86 -14.72 2.98
C TYR A 61 -13.31 -13.47 3.67
N LYS A 62 -14.13 -12.43 3.81
CA LYS A 62 -13.72 -11.19 4.48
C LYS A 62 -13.29 -11.43 5.93
N SER A 63 -13.99 -12.32 6.65
CA SER A 63 -13.63 -12.66 8.03
C SER A 63 -12.32 -13.43 8.13
N LEU A 64 -11.96 -14.18 7.09
CA LEU A 64 -10.69 -14.91 7.00
C LEU A 64 -9.52 -13.97 6.69
N ILE A 65 -9.70 -13.05 5.74
CA ILE A 65 -8.64 -12.16 5.24
C ILE A 65 -8.46 -10.92 6.12
N PHE A 66 -9.54 -10.46 6.76
CA PHE A 66 -9.54 -9.31 7.67
C PHE A 66 -9.91 -9.74 9.10
N PRO A 67 -8.95 -10.28 9.89
CA PRO A 67 -9.18 -10.59 11.30
C PRO A 67 -9.74 -9.42 12.12
N ALA A 68 -9.48 -8.19 11.65
CA ALA A 68 -10.04 -6.94 12.16
C ALA A 68 -11.56 -6.97 12.35
N ILE A 69 -12.30 -7.76 11.56
CA ILE A 69 -13.76 -7.89 11.69
C ILE A 69 -14.19 -8.46 13.06
N SER A 70 -13.31 -9.23 13.70
CA SER A 70 -13.57 -9.91 14.98
C SER A 70 -13.11 -9.10 16.19
N LEU A 71 -12.54 -7.91 15.98
CA LEU A 71 -12.10 -7.04 17.08
C LEU A 71 -13.29 -6.62 17.93
N LYS A 72 -13.13 -6.67 19.25
CA LYS A 72 -14.14 -6.16 20.19
C LYS A 72 -13.56 -4.96 20.92
N PRO A 73 -14.26 -3.81 20.97
CA PRO A 73 -13.75 -2.60 21.63
C PRO A 73 -13.27 -2.87 23.07
N GLU A 74 -14.01 -3.69 23.82
CA GLU A 74 -13.69 -4.05 25.21
C GLU A 74 -12.42 -4.88 25.39
N ASP A 75 -11.97 -5.56 24.33
CA ASP A 75 -10.76 -6.39 24.33
C ASP A 75 -9.52 -5.59 23.88
N ILE A 76 -9.69 -4.34 23.42
CA ILE A 76 -8.61 -3.49 22.90
C ILE A 76 -8.00 -2.67 24.02
N LYS A 77 -6.68 -2.76 24.14
CA LYS A 77 -5.86 -1.98 25.06
C LYS A 77 -5.53 -0.60 24.48
N LEU A 78 -5.10 -0.58 23.20
CA LEU A 78 -4.81 0.66 22.46
C LEU A 78 -4.82 0.41 20.95
N ILE A 79 -4.97 1.50 20.20
CA ILE A 79 -4.75 1.54 18.75
C ILE A 79 -3.64 2.56 18.47
N THR A 80 -2.67 2.18 17.66
CA THR A 80 -1.59 3.07 17.20
C THR A 80 -1.77 3.34 15.71
N LEU A 81 -1.84 4.61 15.34
CA LEU A 81 -1.93 5.09 13.97
C LEU A 81 -0.59 5.67 13.54
N SER A 82 -0.07 5.22 12.40
CA SER A 82 1.24 5.64 11.92
C SER A 82 1.30 5.68 10.40
N ASP A 83 2.01 6.68 9.87
CA ASP A 83 2.43 6.74 8.48
C ASP A 83 3.95 6.75 8.47
N GLY A 84 4.57 5.66 7.99
CA GLY A 84 6.03 5.54 7.96
C GLY A 84 6.71 6.58 7.09
N ARG A 85 5.96 7.25 6.20
CA ARG A 85 6.48 8.28 5.31
C ARG A 85 6.62 9.62 6.02
N SER A 86 5.68 9.98 6.90
CA SER A 86 5.58 11.35 7.44
C SER A 86 6.71 11.74 8.40
N GLY A 87 7.37 10.76 9.00
CA GLY A 87 8.31 10.97 10.10
C GLY A 87 7.68 11.54 11.38
N LYS A 88 6.35 11.76 11.39
CA LYS A 88 5.63 12.24 12.57
C LYS A 88 5.55 11.11 13.61
N LYS A 89 5.32 11.50 14.87
CA LYS A 89 5.07 10.51 15.93
C LYS A 89 3.74 9.81 15.69
N PRO A 90 3.62 8.50 16.00
CA PRO A 90 2.34 7.82 15.95
C PRO A 90 1.32 8.45 16.90
N VAL A 91 0.05 8.41 16.51
CA VAL A 91 -1.09 8.76 17.37
C VAL A 91 -1.54 7.49 18.10
N ILE A 92 -1.80 7.60 19.40
CA ILE A 92 -2.26 6.49 20.24
C ILE A 92 -3.68 6.80 20.71
N LEU A 93 -4.62 5.91 20.37
CA LEU A 93 -6.01 5.96 20.83
C LEU A 93 -6.17 5.00 22.01
N THR A 94 -6.67 5.52 23.13
CA THR A 94 -7.00 4.75 24.34
C THR A 94 -8.38 5.09 24.91
N ASP A 95 -9.05 6.11 24.38
CA ASP A 95 -10.39 6.50 24.84
C ASP A 95 -11.42 5.44 24.43
N SER A 96 -12.26 5.00 25.37
CA SER A 96 -13.21 3.91 25.13
C SER A 96 -14.27 4.24 24.06
N THR A 97 -14.65 5.52 23.94
CA THR A 97 -15.60 5.99 22.93
C THR A 97 -14.95 5.91 21.55
N ASP A 98 -13.72 6.40 21.44
CA ASP A 98 -12.97 6.36 20.18
C ASP A 98 -12.66 4.93 19.74
N LEU A 99 -12.26 4.04 20.65
CA LEU A 99 -12.04 2.62 20.34
C LEU A 99 -13.31 1.94 19.81
N LYS A 100 -14.47 2.29 20.39
CA LYS A 100 -15.76 1.76 19.94
C LYS A 100 -16.14 2.29 18.55
N GLU A 101 -16.14 3.61 18.36
CA GLU A 101 -16.46 4.23 17.07
C GLU A 101 -15.54 3.72 15.96
N PHE A 102 -14.22 3.70 16.22
CA PHE A 102 -13.21 3.21 15.28
C PHE A 102 -13.50 1.78 14.82
N THR A 103 -13.75 0.86 15.77
CA THR A 103 -13.99 -0.55 15.43
C THR A 103 -15.32 -0.77 14.73
N GLU A 104 -16.36 -0.01 15.06
CA GLU A 104 -17.65 -0.05 14.37
C GLU A 104 -17.52 0.41 12.91
N ILE A 105 -16.85 1.54 12.67
CA ILE A 105 -16.60 2.05 11.31
C ILE A 105 -15.75 1.06 10.52
N LEU A 106 -14.64 0.59 11.09
CA LEU A 106 -13.74 -0.34 10.41
C LEU A 106 -14.45 -1.65 10.00
N LYS A 107 -15.29 -2.21 10.88
CA LYS A 107 -16.10 -3.39 10.55
C LYS A 107 -17.07 -3.13 9.40
N ASP A 108 -17.74 -1.99 9.44
CA ASP A 108 -18.68 -1.59 8.39
C ASP A 108 -17.96 -1.48 7.03
N GLU A 109 -16.80 -0.83 6.98
CA GLU A 109 -16.04 -0.67 5.73
C GLU A 109 -15.49 -2.00 5.19
N ILE A 110 -14.96 -2.87 6.05
CA ILE A 110 -14.56 -4.23 5.64
C ILE A 110 -15.76 -5.00 5.09
N SER A 111 -16.92 -4.90 5.73
CA SER A 111 -18.14 -5.61 5.30
C SER A 111 -18.62 -5.16 3.93
N LYS A 112 -18.44 -3.87 3.59
CA LYS A 112 -18.87 -3.26 2.33
C LYS A 112 -17.83 -3.32 1.21
N MET A 113 -16.59 -3.70 1.52
CA MET A 113 -15.51 -3.77 0.55
C MET A 113 -15.88 -4.65 -0.65
N SER A 114 -15.70 -4.10 -1.84
CA SER A 114 -15.95 -4.76 -3.12
C SER A 114 -14.75 -5.61 -3.55
N TYR A 115 -14.98 -6.51 -4.51
CA TYR A 115 -13.91 -7.28 -5.14
C TYR A 115 -12.80 -6.38 -5.70
N GLN A 116 -13.16 -5.28 -6.37
CA GLN A 116 -12.18 -4.38 -6.99
C GLN A 116 -11.28 -3.71 -5.96
N GLU A 117 -11.83 -3.36 -4.80
CA GLU A 117 -11.05 -2.77 -3.71
C GLU A 117 -10.13 -3.82 -3.07
N MET A 118 -10.60 -5.06 -2.85
CA MET A 118 -9.78 -6.15 -2.31
C MET A 118 -8.68 -6.62 -3.28
N ALA A 119 -8.97 -6.66 -4.58
CA ALA A 119 -8.03 -7.07 -5.62
C ALA A 119 -7.08 -5.94 -6.05
N SER A 120 -7.28 -4.73 -5.51
CA SER A 120 -6.43 -3.58 -5.80
C SER A 120 -4.99 -3.86 -5.38
N LYS A 121 -4.04 -3.48 -6.25
CA LYS A 121 -2.61 -3.55 -5.98
C LYS A 121 -2.05 -2.21 -5.48
N LYS A 122 -2.94 -1.26 -5.19
CA LYS A 122 -2.56 0.05 -4.67
C LYS A 122 -1.76 -0.13 -3.38
N GLN A 123 -0.64 0.57 -3.30
CA GLN A 123 0.17 0.52 -2.09
C GLN A 123 -0.50 1.37 -1.00
N GLU A 124 -0.82 0.73 0.11
CA GLU A 124 -1.28 1.43 1.31
C GLU A 124 -0.09 1.76 2.21
N HIS A 125 -0.11 2.92 2.84
CA HIS A 125 1.03 3.43 3.62
C HIS A 125 0.74 3.61 5.10
N ILE A 126 -0.54 3.81 5.45
CA ILE A 126 -0.95 4.03 6.83
C ILE A 126 -1.18 2.69 7.51
N ASN A 127 -0.43 2.46 8.58
CA ASN A 127 -0.54 1.28 9.42
C ASN A 127 -1.34 1.61 10.69
N ILE A 128 -2.31 0.75 10.98
CA ILE A 128 -3.11 0.72 12.19
C ILE A 128 -2.68 -0.52 12.96
N SER A 129 -2.06 -0.33 14.13
CA SER A 129 -1.69 -1.41 15.03
C SER A 129 -2.66 -1.47 16.20
N VAL A 130 -3.37 -2.58 16.34
CA VAL A 130 -4.34 -2.82 17.42
C VAL A 130 -3.72 -3.79 18.41
N VAL A 131 -3.53 -3.34 19.65
CA VAL A 131 -3.03 -4.18 20.75
C VAL A 131 -4.21 -4.55 21.66
N ASN A 132 -4.39 -5.84 21.91
CA ASN A 132 -5.45 -6.33 22.80
C ASN A 132 -4.97 -6.45 24.26
N ASN A 133 -5.88 -6.79 25.18
CA ASN A 133 -5.58 -6.97 26.60
C ASN A 133 -4.60 -8.13 26.91
N GLU A 134 -4.33 -9.01 25.93
CA GLU A 134 -3.34 -10.09 26.01
C GLU A 134 -2.00 -9.71 25.35
N ASP A 135 -1.80 -8.41 25.04
CA ASP A 135 -0.64 -7.87 24.34
C ASP A 135 -0.40 -8.46 22.93
N LYS A 136 -1.42 -9.09 22.33
CA LYS A 136 -1.38 -9.52 20.92
C LYS A 136 -1.64 -8.31 20.03
N THR A 137 -0.83 -8.21 18.97
CA THR A 137 -0.90 -7.12 18.00
C THR A 137 -1.51 -7.60 16.69
N THR A 138 -2.51 -6.88 16.20
CA THR A 138 -3.07 -7.02 14.85
C THR A 138 -2.72 -5.78 14.05
N ASN A 139 -2.00 -5.95 12.94
CA ASN A 139 -1.69 -4.85 12.02
C ASN A 139 -2.70 -4.82 10.88
N ILE A 140 -3.17 -3.62 10.54
CA ILE A 140 -4.21 -3.36 9.55
C ILE A 140 -3.73 -2.20 8.70
N MET A 141 -3.74 -2.36 7.39
CA MET A 141 -3.48 -1.25 6.47
C MET A 141 -4.77 -0.45 6.28
N LEU A 142 -4.69 0.87 6.45
CA LEU A 142 -5.80 1.76 6.08
C LEU A 142 -5.94 1.74 4.56
N GLN A 143 -6.96 1.06 4.06
CA GLN A 143 -7.23 0.96 2.63
C GLN A 143 -7.69 2.30 2.07
N SER A 144 -7.37 2.58 0.82
CA SER A 144 -7.87 3.77 0.12
C SER A 144 -9.40 3.81 0.02
N SER A 145 -10.06 2.64 0.07
CA SER A 145 -11.52 2.52 0.13
C SER A 145 -12.13 2.86 1.51
N PHE A 146 -11.30 2.98 2.56
CA PHE A 146 -11.75 3.26 3.92
C PHE A 146 -12.08 4.74 4.16
N THR A 147 -13.02 5.26 3.37
CA THR A 147 -13.38 6.68 3.29
C THR A 147 -14.07 7.20 4.55
N SER A 148 -14.92 6.40 5.18
CA SER A 148 -15.63 6.75 6.40
C SER A 148 -14.67 6.77 7.59
N LEU A 149 -13.74 5.81 7.65
CA LEU A 149 -12.73 5.79 8.70
C LEU A 149 -11.77 6.98 8.57
N LYS A 150 -11.29 7.26 7.35
CA LYS A 150 -10.46 8.46 7.10
C LYS A 150 -11.19 9.74 7.53
N LYS A 151 -12.44 9.90 7.10
CA LYS A 151 -13.24 11.07 7.47
C LYS A 151 -13.41 11.20 8.99
N TRP A 152 -13.68 10.10 9.69
CA TRP A 152 -13.78 10.12 11.15
C TRP A 152 -12.47 10.54 11.82
N LEU A 153 -11.33 10.06 11.31
CA LEU A 153 -10.00 10.48 11.80
C LEU A 153 -9.73 11.97 11.57
N GLU A 154 -10.18 12.52 10.44
CA GLU A 154 -10.09 13.95 10.13
C GLU A 154 -10.99 14.78 11.06
N GLU A 155 -12.26 14.39 11.24
CA GLU A 155 -13.23 15.09 12.10
C GLU A 155 -12.81 15.09 13.58
N LYS A 156 -12.15 14.03 14.05
CA LYS A 156 -11.57 13.95 15.40
C LYS A 156 -10.24 14.71 15.53
N GLY A 157 -9.67 15.18 14.41
CA GLY A 157 -8.37 15.86 14.37
C GLY A 157 -7.18 14.93 14.56
N TYR A 158 -7.35 13.61 14.41
CA TYR A 158 -6.27 12.63 14.52
C TYR A 158 -5.44 12.51 13.24
N TYR A 159 -6.06 12.64 12.07
CA TYR A 159 -5.41 12.34 10.79
C TYR A 159 -4.14 13.18 10.55
N ASP A 160 -4.25 14.50 10.69
CA ASP A 160 -3.16 15.46 10.43
C ASP A 160 -1.94 15.28 11.35
N GLN A 161 -2.15 14.65 12.52
CA GLN A 161 -1.10 14.44 13.51
C GLN A 161 -0.10 13.35 13.11
N PHE A 162 -0.51 12.38 12.29
CA PHE A 162 0.36 11.26 11.90
C PHE A 162 0.53 11.10 10.38
N ALA A 163 -0.47 11.46 9.57
CA ALA A 163 -0.44 11.25 8.12
C ALA A 163 0.57 12.17 7.43
N LEU A 164 1.14 11.72 6.32
CA LEU A 164 1.89 12.58 5.40
C LEU A 164 0.88 13.41 4.60
N LEU A 165 0.91 14.73 4.79
CA LEU A 165 0.12 15.70 4.02
C LEU A 165 1.00 16.42 3.00
N LEU A 166 0.39 16.94 1.94
CA LEU A 166 1.07 17.71 0.90
C LEU A 166 1.88 18.88 1.47
N GLU A 167 1.30 19.60 2.43
CA GLU A 167 1.93 20.71 3.17
C GLU A 167 3.18 20.31 3.98
N ASN A 168 3.38 19.02 4.23
CA ASN A 168 4.57 18.52 4.91
C ASN A 168 5.72 18.25 3.94
N ILE A 169 5.50 18.35 2.63
CA ILE A 169 6.51 18.10 1.60
C ILE A 169 7.11 19.44 1.19
N GLU A 170 8.43 19.54 1.30
CA GLU A 170 9.17 20.75 0.95
C GLU A 170 9.51 20.79 -0.54
N SER A 171 9.95 19.66 -1.07
CA SER A 171 10.26 19.47 -2.48
C SER A 171 10.27 17.98 -2.82
N VAL A 172 10.31 17.69 -4.11
CA VAL A 172 10.55 16.36 -4.66
C VAL A 172 11.81 16.38 -5.52
N GLU A 173 12.67 15.39 -5.37
CA GLU A 173 13.81 15.15 -6.27
C GLU A 173 13.50 13.95 -7.16
N LEU A 174 13.60 14.15 -8.48
CA LEU A 174 13.59 13.07 -9.46
C LEU A 174 15.02 12.65 -9.77
N GLU A 175 15.29 11.35 -9.83
CA GLU A 175 16.60 10.78 -10.16
C GLU A 175 16.45 9.54 -11.03
N ASN A 176 17.33 9.35 -12.00
CA ASN A 176 17.33 8.13 -12.81
C ASN A 176 17.82 6.92 -11.96
N TYR A 177 17.03 5.84 -11.94
CA TYR A 177 17.36 4.66 -11.15
C TYR A 177 18.66 3.99 -11.60
N GLU A 178 18.88 3.83 -12.90
CA GLU A 178 20.09 3.20 -13.44
C GLU A 178 21.35 4.00 -13.11
N GLU A 179 21.32 5.32 -13.31
CA GLU A 179 22.44 6.19 -12.92
C GLU A 179 22.75 6.09 -11.43
N ARG A 180 21.72 6.08 -10.56
CA ARG A 180 21.90 5.86 -9.11
C ARG A 180 22.55 4.52 -8.82
N MET A 181 22.12 3.46 -9.49
CA MET A 181 22.67 2.12 -9.29
C MET A 181 24.12 2.02 -9.75
N ILE A 182 24.50 2.69 -10.85
CA ILE A 182 25.89 2.76 -11.30
C ILE A 182 26.72 3.52 -10.25
N ALA A 183 26.25 4.68 -9.81
CA ALA A 183 26.91 5.50 -8.81
C ALA A 183 27.17 4.75 -7.50
N ASN A 184 26.17 4.02 -7.00
CA ASN A 184 26.27 3.23 -5.76
C ASN A 184 27.24 2.04 -5.87
N ASN A 185 27.49 1.54 -7.08
CA ASN A 185 28.37 0.39 -7.33
C ASN A 185 29.79 0.79 -7.76
N ALA A 186 30.07 2.07 -7.99
CA ALA A 186 31.38 2.57 -8.36
C ALA A 186 32.40 2.25 -7.26
N ARG A 187 33.49 1.55 -7.62
CA ARG A 187 34.53 1.16 -6.65
C ARG A 187 35.68 2.16 -6.57
N ASN A 188 35.83 2.98 -7.61
CA ASN A 188 36.88 4.00 -7.75
C ASN A 188 36.27 5.33 -8.20
N SER A 189 36.96 6.45 -7.95
CA SER A 189 36.50 7.80 -8.31
C SER A 189 36.28 8.01 -9.81
N ASP A 190 37.01 7.27 -10.65
CA ASP A 190 36.96 7.40 -12.10
C ASP A 190 35.72 6.71 -12.72
N GLU A 191 35.00 5.91 -11.92
CA GLU A 191 33.73 5.25 -12.27
C GLU A 191 32.51 5.96 -11.66
N ALA A 192 32.73 7.04 -10.90
CA ALA A 192 31.68 7.74 -10.17
C ALA A 192 30.78 8.51 -11.15
N VAL A 193 29.63 7.93 -11.48
CA VAL A 193 28.51 8.66 -12.08
C VAL A 193 27.87 9.53 -10.99
N ILE A 194 27.66 10.81 -11.26
CA ILE A 194 26.82 11.65 -10.42
C ILE A 194 25.42 11.58 -11.02
N PRO A 195 24.45 10.93 -10.36
CA PRO A 195 23.10 10.82 -10.90
C PRO A 195 22.50 12.21 -11.08
N LYS A 196 21.86 12.41 -12.22
CA LYS A 196 21.16 13.67 -12.50
C LYS A 196 19.93 13.79 -11.61
N LYS A 197 19.66 15.04 -11.22
CA LYS A 197 18.54 15.35 -10.34
C LYS A 197 17.75 16.53 -10.87
N VAL A 198 16.44 16.41 -10.84
CA VAL A 198 15.49 17.51 -11.10
C VAL A 198 14.70 17.75 -9.82
N GLU A 199 14.74 18.98 -9.31
CA GLU A 199 13.97 19.38 -8.12
C GLU A 199 12.62 19.97 -8.54
N ILE A 200 11.54 19.51 -7.91
CA ILE A 200 10.17 19.96 -8.11
C ILE A 200 9.66 20.59 -6.81
N LYS A 201 9.08 21.79 -6.94
CA LYS A 201 8.43 22.54 -5.85
C LYS A 201 6.99 22.92 -6.16
N ASP A 202 6.49 22.50 -7.32
CA ASP A 202 5.11 22.76 -7.75
C ASP A 202 4.14 21.84 -6.97
N PRO A 203 3.22 22.39 -6.16
CA PRO A 203 2.30 21.60 -5.35
C PRO A 203 1.39 20.67 -6.17
N GLU A 204 0.96 21.09 -7.37
CA GLU A 204 0.06 20.28 -8.20
C GLU A 204 0.78 19.03 -8.72
N VAL A 205 2.04 19.20 -9.13
CA VAL A 205 2.90 18.10 -9.60
C VAL A 205 3.29 17.18 -8.45
N ILE A 206 3.57 17.73 -7.25
CA ILE A 206 3.87 16.92 -6.06
C ILE A 206 2.63 16.10 -5.64
N GLU A 207 1.44 16.69 -5.69
CA GLU A 207 0.19 15.97 -5.40
C GLU A 207 -0.06 14.84 -6.40
N GLU A 208 0.18 15.08 -7.69
CA GLU A 208 0.12 14.02 -8.70
C GLU A 208 1.08 12.88 -8.35
N LEU A 209 2.36 13.19 -8.07
CA LEU A 209 3.39 12.20 -7.72
C LEU A 209 3.06 11.41 -6.45
N LEU A 210 2.41 12.03 -5.46
CA LEU A 210 1.94 11.35 -4.25
C LEU A 210 0.85 10.30 -4.51
N ASN A 211 0.05 10.50 -5.57
CA ASN A 211 -1.10 9.67 -5.89
C ASN A 211 -0.80 8.60 -6.95
N ILE A 212 0.38 8.62 -7.56
CA ILE A 212 0.83 7.60 -8.51
C ILE A 212 1.18 6.31 -7.76
N ASP A 213 0.59 5.21 -8.20
CA ASP A 213 0.95 3.87 -7.72
C ASP A 213 2.40 3.54 -8.11
N PRO A 214 3.20 2.99 -7.18
CA PRO A 214 4.58 2.64 -7.45
C PRO A 214 4.67 1.67 -8.64
N SER A 215 5.63 1.91 -9.54
CA SER A 215 5.90 0.94 -10.59
C SER A 215 6.47 -0.35 -9.99
N PRO A 216 5.86 -1.53 -10.23
CA PRO A 216 6.37 -2.81 -9.73
C PRO A 216 7.55 -3.37 -10.56
N GLY A 217 7.95 -2.68 -11.64
CA GLY A 217 8.88 -3.19 -12.64
C GLY A 217 10.32 -2.72 -12.42
N TYR A 218 11.21 -3.62 -12.00
CA TYR A 218 12.67 -3.42 -11.95
C TYR A 218 13.34 -3.46 -13.34
N ASN A 219 12.71 -2.87 -14.38
CA ASN A 219 13.39 -2.65 -15.66
C ASN A 219 14.11 -1.31 -15.56
N SER A 220 15.40 -1.36 -15.23
CA SER A 220 16.18 -0.24 -14.70
C SER A 220 16.27 0.99 -15.59
N SER A 221 16.08 0.86 -16.91
CA SER A 221 16.31 1.97 -17.85
C SER A 221 15.24 3.06 -17.83
N ASN A 222 13.99 2.73 -17.46
CA ASN A 222 12.84 3.66 -17.55
C ASN A 222 12.23 3.98 -16.17
N VAL A 223 12.95 3.66 -15.09
CA VAL A 223 12.48 3.92 -13.73
C VAL A 223 13.10 5.20 -13.20
N VAL A 224 12.24 6.10 -12.75
CA VAL A 224 12.61 7.32 -12.05
C VAL A 224 12.32 7.13 -10.57
N ILE A 225 13.32 7.42 -9.75
CA ILE A 225 13.20 7.52 -8.31
C ILE A 225 12.61 8.89 -7.99
N VAL A 226 11.55 8.88 -7.20
CA VAL A 226 10.86 10.07 -6.71
C VAL A 226 11.13 10.17 -5.23
N ARG A 227 12.03 11.05 -4.83
CA ARG A 227 12.36 11.30 -3.42
C ARG A 227 11.58 12.50 -2.92
N PHE A 228 10.68 12.27 -1.96
CA PHE A 228 9.94 13.30 -1.25
C PHE A 228 10.78 13.81 -0.08
N ASN A 229 11.15 15.09 -0.11
CA ASN A 229 11.83 15.77 0.98
C ASN A 229 10.78 16.32 1.95
N ILE A 230 10.79 15.83 3.19
CA ILE A 230 9.71 16.08 4.15
C ILE A 230 10.18 17.04 5.21
N ARG A 231 9.42 18.13 5.38
CA ARG A 231 9.62 19.13 6.42
C ARG A 231 9.15 18.55 7.74
N ASN A 232 10.09 18.12 8.58
CA ASN A 232 9.80 17.66 9.93
C ASN A 232 10.78 18.31 10.91
N GLY A 233 10.28 19.22 11.76
CA GLY A 233 11.04 20.30 12.39
C GLY A 233 12.35 19.98 13.13
N THR A 234 12.71 18.71 13.37
CA THR A 234 13.98 18.31 14.03
C THR A 234 14.86 17.34 13.23
N SER A 235 14.43 16.86 12.07
CA SER A 235 15.24 15.98 11.20
C SER A 235 14.77 16.04 9.75
N ASN A 236 15.70 16.07 8.80
CA ASN A 236 15.38 15.81 7.40
C ASN A 236 15.00 14.34 7.25
N SER A 237 13.73 14.07 7.01
CA SER A 237 13.24 12.76 6.59
C SER A 237 12.95 12.79 5.10
N SER A 238 13.22 11.68 4.42
CA SER A 238 12.84 11.49 3.03
C SER A 238 12.17 10.15 2.85
N TRP A 239 11.18 10.12 1.97
CA TRP A 239 10.55 8.88 1.51
C TRP A 239 10.74 8.78 0.00
N GLU A 240 10.90 7.57 -0.52
CA GLU A 240 11.10 7.32 -1.94
C GLU A 240 9.96 6.48 -2.51
N ASN A 241 9.53 6.87 -3.70
CA ASN A 241 8.64 6.11 -4.56
C ASN A 241 9.33 5.90 -5.93
N HIS A 242 8.78 5.01 -6.77
CA HIS A 242 9.28 4.77 -8.11
C HIS A 242 8.18 4.95 -9.14
N VAL A 243 8.48 5.72 -10.19
CA VAL A 243 7.56 5.97 -11.30
C VAL A 243 8.23 5.52 -12.59
N ASN A 244 7.45 4.93 -13.50
CA ASN A 244 7.93 4.62 -14.83
C ASN A 244 7.80 5.86 -15.72
N MET A 245 8.79 6.13 -16.58
CA MET A 245 8.75 7.24 -17.53
C MET A 245 7.58 7.17 -18.51
N ASP A 246 7.09 5.96 -18.79
CA ASP A 246 5.95 5.70 -19.69
C ASP A 246 4.59 5.82 -18.96
N THR A 247 4.56 6.16 -17.67
CA THR A 247 3.31 6.39 -16.94
C THR A 247 2.56 7.58 -17.57
N ASP A 248 1.27 7.42 -17.79
CA ASP A 248 0.43 8.52 -18.27
C ASP A 248 0.22 9.53 -17.13
N VAL A 249 0.84 10.70 -17.29
CA VAL A 249 0.87 11.79 -16.32
C VAL A 249 0.61 13.14 -17.01
N SER A 250 0.45 14.19 -16.22
CA SER A 250 0.28 15.57 -16.69
C SER A 250 1.39 16.02 -17.65
N GLU A 251 1.11 17.01 -18.50
CA GLU A 251 2.13 17.57 -19.39
C GLU A 251 3.22 18.31 -18.61
N GLU A 252 2.86 18.87 -17.45
CA GLU A 252 3.76 19.49 -16.47
C GLU A 252 4.76 18.45 -15.94
N LEU A 253 4.29 17.31 -15.43
CA LEU A 253 5.17 16.24 -14.95
C LEU A 253 6.00 15.62 -16.08
N LYS A 254 5.43 15.44 -17.28
CA LYS A 254 6.20 15.03 -18.48
C LYS A 254 7.33 16.02 -18.79
N GLY A 255 7.11 17.32 -18.57
CA GLY A 255 8.13 18.35 -18.71
C GLY A 255 9.35 18.06 -17.83
N TYR A 256 9.13 17.82 -16.53
CA TYR A 256 10.19 17.48 -15.58
C TYR A 256 10.88 16.15 -15.89
N LEU A 257 10.13 15.14 -16.35
CA LEU A 257 10.70 13.86 -16.77
C LEU A 257 11.60 14.00 -18.01
N ARG A 258 11.21 14.82 -19.00
CA ARG A 258 12.05 15.14 -20.16
C ARG A 258 13.27 15.96 -19.76
N GLU A 259 13.15 16.84 -18.77
CA GLU A 259 14.30 17.59 -18.23
C GLU A 259 15.34 16.63 -17.61
N LEU A 260 14.87 15.61 -16.89
CA LEU A 260 15.74 14.58 -16.31
C LEU A 260 16.50 13.76 -17.37
N GLU A 261 15.86 13.47 -18.52
CA GLU A 261 16.50 12.77 -19.65
C GLU A 261 17.53 13.60 -20.41
N ASN A 262 17.31 14.92 -20.51
CA ASN A 262 18.08 15.81 -21.37
C ASN A 262 19.24 16.54 -20.66
N ASN A 263 19.14 16.74 -19.35
CA ASN A 263 20.29 17.13 -18.52
C ASN A 263 21.30 16.00 -18.45
#